data_AF-A0A4P9VK85-F1
#
_entry.id   AF-A0A4P9VK85-F1
#
_cell.length_a   1.000
_cell.length_b   1.000
_cell.length_c   1.000
_cell.angle_alpha   90.00
_cell.angle_beta   90.00
_cell.angle_gamma   90.00
#
_symmetry.space_group_name_H-M   'P 1'
#
loop_
_entity.id
_entity.type
_entity.pdbx_description
1 polymer ?
#
loop_
_entity_poly.entity_id
_entity_poly.type
_entity_poly.pdbx_seq_one_letter_code
_entity_poly.pdbx_strand_id
1 'polypeptide(L)'
;MLDFESPNTDYIFKAAALEDRIRALLVQIKSTPGTNQSSAREEIVDRWIPELRALNRESFGNHPGINATLGNLEYSVNELSLEECWQAFLLLAEQPGENFGTWAI
;
A
#
# COMPACT_ATOMS: atom_id res chain seq x y z
N MET A 1 -0.80 22.14 -24.10
CA MET A 1 0.24 22.09 -23.06
C MET A 1 -0.53 22.03 -21.76
N LEU A 2 -0.73 20.82 -21.23
CA LEU A 2 -1.54 20.60 -20.02
C LEU A 2 -0.60 20.80 -18.84
N ASP A 3 -0.78 21.92 -18.16
CA ASP A 3 -0.12 22.26 -16.91
C ASP A 3 -0.72 21.37 -15.81
N PHE A 4 -0.23 20.13 -15.71
CA PHE A 4 -0.51 19.23 -14.59
C PHE A 4 0.43 19.56 -13.43
N GLU A 5 0.50 20.81 -13.01
CA GLU A 5 0.97 21.16 -11.66
C GLU A 5 -0.20 20.98 -10.68
N SER A 6 -0.77 19.77 -10.65
CA SER A 6 -1.69 19.40 -9.58
C SER A 6 -0.81 18.96 -8.41
N PRO A 7 -0.91 19.59 -7.22
CA PRO A 7 -0.13 19.18 -6.05
C PRO A 7 -0.35 17.71 -5.68
N ASN A 8 -1.44 17.10 -6.16
CA ASN A 8 -1.77 15.69 -5.99
C ASN A 8 -0.91 14.72 -6.83
N THR A 9 -0.32 15.16 -7.95
CA THR A 9 0.41 14.27 -8.86
C THR A 9 1.66 13.67 -8.21
N ASP A 10 2.46 14.47 -7.49
CA ASP A 10 3.62 13.99 -6.72
C ASP A 10 3.23 12.94 -5.66
N TYR A 11 2.06 13.07 -5.06
CA TYR A 11 1.59 12.13 -4.04
C TYR A 11 1.08 10.82 -4.63
N ILE A 12 0.47 10.86 -5.83
CA ILE A 12 0.13 9.63 -6.57
C ILE A 12 1.40 8.86 -6.90
N PHE A 13 2.46 9.54 -7.36
CA PHE A 13 3.74 8.89 -7.65
C PHE A 13 4.39 8.31 -6.40
N LYS A 14 4.33 9.02 -5.25
CA LYS A 14 4.83 8.51 -3.97
C LYS A 14 4.03 7.30 -3.48
N ALA A 15 2.70 7.34 -3.55
CA ALA A 15 1.84 6.21 -3.21
C ALA A 15 2.14 5.00 -4.11
N ALA A 16 2.22 5.21 -5.42
CA ALA A 16 2.55 4.15 -6.38
C ALA A 16 3.96 3.57 -6.13
N ALA A 17 4.95 4.39 -5.77
CA ALA A 17 6.27 3.92 -5.42
C ALA A 17 6.28 3.08 -4.13
N LEU A 18 5.48 3.46 -3.13
CA LEU A 18 5.29 2.69 -1.90
C LEU A 18 4.55 1.37 -2.17
N GLU A 19 3.51 1.40 -2.99
CA GLU A 19 2.78 0.19 -3.43
C GLU A 19 3.71 -0.76 -4.19
N ASP A 20 4.53 -0.27 -5.12
CA ASP A 20 5.51 -1.07 -5.85
C ASP A 20 6.55 -1.68 -4.90
N ARG A 21 6.93 -0.96 -3.84
CA ARG A 21 7.84 -1.46 -2.81
C ARG A 21 7.23 -2.60 -2.00
N ILE A 22 5.98 -2.46 -1.58
CA ILE A 22 5.23 -3.52 -0.88
C ILE A 22 5.06 -4.72 -1.81
N ARG A 23 4.72 -4.50 -3.08
CA ARG A 23 4.63 -5.54 -4.10
C ARG A 23 5.96 -6.30 -4.25
N ALA A 24 7.08 -5.58 -4.35
CA ALA A 24 8.41 -6.17 -4.47
C ALA A 24 8.77 -7.02 -3.24
N LEU A 25 8.44 -6.56 -2.04
CA LEU A 25 8.63 -7.32 -0.80
C LEU A 25 7.76 -8.57 -0.78
N LEU A 26 6.47 -8.46 -1.11
CA LEU A 26 5.57 -9.62 -1.18
C LEU A 26 6.01 -10.65 -2.23
N VAL A 27 6.51 -10.20 -3.39
CA VAL A 27 7.09 -11.09 -4.40
C VAL A 27 8.37 -11.75 -3.88
N GLN A 28 9.24 -11.01 -3.21
CA GLN A 28 10.47 -11.55 -2.61
C GLN A 28 10.15 -12.60 -1.54
N ILE A 29 9.13 -12.34 -0.73
CA ILE A 29 8.59 -13.26 0.27
C ILE A 29 8.03 -14.54 -0.39
N LYS A 30 7.35 -14.41 -1.54
CA LYS A 30 6.81 -15.54 -2.30
C LYS A 30 7.91 -16.39 -2.96
N SER A 31 8.96 -15.73 -3.45
CA SER A 31 10.11 -16.38 -4.10
C SER A 31 11.09 -17.01 -3.10
N THR A 32 11.12 -16.53 -1.86
CA THR A 32 12.02 -17.03 -0.80
C THR A 32 11.20 -17.53 0.39
N PRO A 33 10.59 -18.72 0.32
CA PRO A 33 9.93 -19.33 1.47
C PRO A 33 10.97 -19.67 2.55
N GLY A 34 10.85 -19.10 3.75
CA GLY A 34 11.78 -19.34 4.86
C GLY A 34 11.96 -18.15 5.79
N THR A 35 13.11 -18.04 6.46
CA THR A 35 13.43 -17.05 7.52
C THR A 35 13.18 -15.58 7.13
N ASN A 36 13.25 -15.24 5.84
CA ASN A 36 13.01 -13.87 5.36
C ASN A 36 11.53 -13.48 5.30
N GLN A 37 10.59 -14.43 5.48
CA GLN A 37 9.15 -14.15 5.49
C GLN A 37 8.76 -13.20 6.62
N SER A 38 9.22 -13.47 7.84
CA SER A 38 8.85 -12.70 9.02
C SER A 38 9.41 -11.28 8.95
N SER A 39 10.70 -11.13 8.61
CA SER A 39 11.34 -9.81 8.54
C SER A 39 10.73 -8.90 7.48
N ALA A 40 10.37 -9.42 6.31
CA ALA A 40 9.74 -8.61 5.28
C ALA A 40 8.27 -8.28 5.59
N ARG A 41 7.54 -9.17 6.30
CA ARG A 41 6.20 -8.87 6.82
C ARG A 41 6.23 -7.79 7.90
N GLU A 42 7.17 -7.90 8.85
CA GLU A 42 7.42 -6.89 9.87
C GLU A 42 7.78 -5.55 9.22
N GLU A 43 8.62 -5.54 8.19
CA GLU A 43 8.96 -4.30 7.48
C GLU A 43 7.72 -3.67 6.79
N ILE A 44 6.83 -4.47 6.20
CA ILE A 44 5.57 -3.99 5.62
C ILE A 44 4.69 -3.33 6.69
N VAL A 45 4.50 -3.99 7.83
CA VAL A 45 3.62 -3.51 8.91
C VAL A 45 4.20 -2.32 9.65
N ASP A 46 5.48 -2.40 10.04
CA ASP A 46 6.11 -1.42 10.93
C ASP A 46 6.56 -0.15 10.19
N ARG A 47 6.83 -0.25 8.88
CA ARG A 47 7.35 0.85 8.06
C ARG A 47 6.40 1.30 6.96
N TRP A 48 6.05 0.39 6.05
CA TRP A 48 5.40 0.78 4.79
C TRP A 48 3.92 1.16 4.97
N ILE A 49 3.17 0.43 5.79
CA ILE A 49 1.77 0.75 6.13
C ILE A 49 1.64 2.10 6.86
N PRO A 50 2.43 2.39 7.92
CA PRO A 50 2.38 3.69 8.57
C PRO A 50 2.84 4.85 7.66
N GLU A 51 3.81 4.65 6.75
CA GLU A 51 4.15 5.65 5.73
C GLU A 51 2.97 5.94 4.79
N LEU A 52 2.24 4.90 4.34
CA LEU A 52 1.02 5.09 3.54
C LEU A 52 -0.10 5.79 4.32
N ARG A 53 -0.26 5.51 5.62
CA ARG A 53 -1.23 6.24 6.48
C ARG A 53 -0.84 7.71 6.67
N ALA A 54 0.45 7.99 6.83
CA ALA A 54 0.95 9.37 6.92
C ALA A 54 0.66 10.12 5.62
N LEU A 55 0.96 9.51 4.47
CA LEU A 55 0.66 10.08 3.16
C LEU A 55 -0.85 10.28 2.94
N ASN A 56 -1.70 9.33 3.37
CA ASN A 56 -3.16 9.49 3.37
C ASN A 56 -3.61 10.70 4.22
N ARG A 57 -3.00 10.90 5.39
CA ARG A 57 -3.34 12.02 6.27
C ARG A 57 -2.86 13.36 5.70
N GLU A 58 -1.67 13.41 5.13
CA GLU A 58 -1.07 14.63 4.59
C GLU A 58 -1.70 15.08 3.27
N SER A 59 -2.03 14.14 2.39
CA SER A 59 -2.41 14.44 1.00
C SER A 59 -3.87 14.14 0.67
N PHE A 60 -4.50 13.19 1.37
CA PHE A 60 -5.88 12.75 1.10
C PHE A 60 -6.84 13.07 2.25
N GLY A 61 -6.43 13.89 3.21
CA GLY A 61 -7.28 14.32 4.33
C GLY A 61 -7.70 13.19 5.26
N ASN A 62 -6.88 12.13 5.37
CA ASN A 62 -7.17 10.92 6.15
C ASN A 62 -8.43 10.20 5.65
N HIS A 63 -8.45 9.89 4.35
CA HIS A 63 -9.59 9.25 3.72
C HIS A 63 -9.89 7.90 4.41
N PRO A 64 -11.13 7.68 4.90
CA PRO A 64 -11.48 6.49 5.68
C PRO A 64 -11.38 5.20 4.86
N GLY A 65 -11.64 5.25 3.54
CA GLY A 65 -11.49 4.10 2.64
C GLY A 65 -10.04 3.61 2.58
N ILE A 66 -9.10 4.51 2.30
CA ILE A 66 -7.66 4.18 2.28
C ILE A 66 -7.22 3.63 3.64
N ASN A 67 -7.68 4.24 4.73
CA ASN A 67 -7.32 3.80 6.08
C ASN A 67 -7.89 2.40 6.40
N ALA A 68 -9.12 2.11 5.97
CA ALA A 68 -9.73 0.79 6.10
C ALA A 68 -8.96 -0.27 5.29
N THR A 69 -8.59 0.04 4.04
CA THR A 69 -7.83 -0.88 3.19
C THR A 69 -6.42 -1.13 3.73
N LEU A 70 -5.75 -0.09 4.24
CA LEU A 70 -4.47 -0.23 4.94
C LEU A 70 -4.60 -1.05 6.23
N GLY A 71 -5.70 -0.91 6.96
CA GLY A 71 -6.02 -1.76 8.12
C GLY A 71 -6.23 -3.22 7.74
N ASN A 72 -6.95 -3.49 6.64
CA ASN A 72 -7.13 -4.84 6.12
C ASN A 72 -5.81 -5.46 5.66
N LEU A 73 -4.93 -4.66 5.02
CA LEU A 73 -3.60 -5.10 4.63
C LEU A 73 -2.73 -5.42 5.86
N GLU A 74 -2.72 -4.55 6.88
CA GLU A 74 -1.99 -4.75 8.14
C GLU A 74 -2.44 -6.03 8.85
N TYR A 75 -3.75 -6.25 8.93
CA TYR A 75 -4.32 -7.47 9.49
C TYR A 75 -3.89 -8.70 8.68
N SER A 76 -3.96 -8.62 7.35
CA SER A 76 -3.59 -9.72 6.46
C SER A 76 -2.10 -10.06 6.50
N VAL A 77 -1.22 -9.07 6.67
CA VAL A 77 0.22 -9.29 6.77
C VAL A 77 0.59 -9.97 8.10
N ASN A 78 -0.06 -9.56 9.21
CA ASN A 78 0.20 -10.08 10.56
C ASN A 78 -0.42 -11.46 10.82
N GLU A 79 -1.71 -11.61 10.50
CA GLU A 79 -2.51 -12.76 10.95
C GLU A 79 -2.75 -13.80 9.85
N LEU A 80 -2.68 -13.40 8.58
CA LEU A 80 -3.07 -14.25 7.45
C LEU A 80 -1.88 -14.79 6.66
N SER A 81 -2.20 -15.71 5.75
CA SER A 81 -1.23 -16.30 4.83
C SER A 81 -0.76 -15.28 3.79
N LEU A 82 0.42 -15.51 3.20
CA LEU A 82 0.99 -14.63 2.18
C LEU A 82 0.04 -14.41 0.99
N GLU A 83 -0.73 -15.45 0.63
CA GLU A 83 -1.73 -15.38 -0.43
C GLU A 83 -2.88 -14.44 -0.10
N GLU A 84 -3.35 -14.42 1.15
CA GLU A 84 -4.39 -13.49 1.59
C GLU A 84 -3.87 -12.06 1.70
N CYS A 85 -2.63 -11.90 2.19
CA CYS A 85 -1.93 -10.61 2.14
C CYS A 85 -1.79 -10.09 0.70
N TRP A 86 -1.46 -10.97 -0.25
CA TRP A 86 -1.37 -10.60 -1.66
C TRP A 86 -2.75 -10.22 -2.22
N GLN A 87 -3.81 -10.94 -1.87
CA GLN A 87 -5.18 -10.58 -2.25
C GLN A 87 -5.61 -9.23 -1.67
N ALA A 88 -5.31 -8.95 -0.40
CA ALA A 88 -5.57 -7.66 0.23
C ALA A 88 -4.80 -6.52 -0.46
N PHE A 89 -3.56 -6.78 -0.88
CA PHE A 89 -2.77 -5.83 -1.67
C PHE A 89 -3.35 -5.61 -3.07
N LEU A 90 -3.78 -6.67 -3.76
CA LEU A 90 -4.44 -6.53 -5.06
C LEU A 90 -5.75 -5.74 -4.95
N LEU A 91 -6.53 -5.94 -3.88
CA LEU A 91 -7.70 -5.12 -3.61
C LEU A 91 -7.32 -3.64 -3.42
N LEU A 92 -6.27 -3.35 -2.66
CA LEU A 92 -5.74 -1.99 -2.51
C LEU A 92 -5.34 -1.38 -3.86
N ALA A 93 -4.64 -2.11 -4.73
CA ALA A 93 -4.11 -1.57 -5.98
C ALA A 93 -5.15 -1.51 -7.11
N GLU A 94 -6.03 -2.52 -7.21
CA GLU A 94 -6.95 -2.71 -8.34
C GLU A 94 -8.38 -2.24 -8.07
N GLN A 95 -8.82 -2.00 -6.82
CA GLN A 95 -10.19 -1.51 -6.57
C GLN A 95 -10.33 -0.04 -7.01
N PRO A 96 -11.09 0.25 -8.09
CA PRO A 96 -11.34 1.62 -8.50
C PRO A 96 -12.15 2.33 -7.41
N GLY A 97 -11.58 3.40 -6.86
CA GLY A 97 -12.20 4.18 -5.80
C GLY A 97 -11.76 3.77 -4.39
N GLU A 98 -10.80 2.87 -4.22
CA GLU A 98 -10.16 2.58 -2.93
C GLU A 98 -8.63 2.65 -3.00
N ASN A 99 -8.07 2.85 -4.19
CA ASN A 99 -6.65 3.10 -4.48
C ASN A 99 -6.32 4.59 -4.50
N PHE A 100 -5.09 4.91 -4.10
CA PHE A 100 -4.53 6.27 -4.12
C PHE A 100 -4.62 6.95 -5.50
N GLY A 101 -4.60 6.16 -6.58
CA GLY A 101 -4.75 6.65 -7.95
C GLY A 101 -6.16 7.10 -8.33
N THR A 102 -7.23 6.55 -7.73
CA THR A 102 -8.61 6.97 -8.03
C THR A 102 -9.07 8.14 -7.17
N TRP A 103 -8.55 8.29 -5.95
CA TRP A 103 -8.88 9.42 -5.07
C TRP A 103 -8.20 10.74 -5.45
N ALA A 104 -7.29 10.70 -6.43
CA ALA A 104 -6.61 11.88 -6.93
C ALA A 104 -7.29 12.54 -8.15
N ILE A 105 -8.46 12.01 -8.57
CA ILE A 105 -9.26 12.50 -9.71
C ILE A 105 -10.39 13.40 -9.22
#